data_AF-A0A1B6HR03-F1
#
_entry.id   AF-A0A1B6HR03-F1
#
_cell.length_a   1.000
_cell.length_b   1.000
_cell.length_c   1.000
_cell.angle_alpha   90.00
_cell.angle_beta   90.00
_cell.angle_gamma   90.00
#
_symmetry.space_group_name_H-M   'P 1'
#
loop_
_entity.id
_entity.type
_entity.pdbx_description
1 polymer ?
#
loop_
_entity_poly.entity_id
_entity_poly.type
_entity_poly.pdbx_seq_one_letter_code
_entity_poly.pdbx_strand_id
1 'polypeptide(L)'
;GRQAIMEKLCKWCVVGLKSAVASSVLIGVIPLLFGLLLELVVVVPLRVPLDQTPVLWIWQDWALGVLYTKIACVITMMGPEWALRRAIERAYRDGIRAMDLGLILRELAAPVIACLSLALAVPYAVAHSLVPLFIASPQLRNVIARRVYPLVLLISIVVGIITFQIRQFAKLYEHIKNDKYLVGRRLVNYHHKSSLQN
;
A
#
# COMPACT_ATOMS: atom_id res chain seq x y z
N GLY A 1 -5.85 -43.74 15.17
CA GLY A 1 -7.05 -43.39 14.38
C GLY A 1 -7.63 -42.04 14.76
N ARG A 2 -8.38 -41.96 15.87
CA ARG A 2 -9.12 -40.74 16.29
C ARG A 2 -8.22 -39.53 16.62
N GLN A 3 -7.10 -39.74 17.33
CA GLN A 3 -6.15 -38.66 17.65
C GLN A 3 -5.55 -38.01 16.41
N ALA A 4 -5.08 -38.81 15.44
CA ALA A 4 -4.57 -38.30 14.17
C ALA A 4 -5.62 -37.55 13.33
N ILE A 5 -6.90 -37.91 13.44
CA ILE A 5 -8.00 -37.17 12.80
C ILE A 5 -8.20 -35.82 13.50
N MET A 6 -8.18 -35.82 14.83
CA MET A 6 -8.41 -34.62 15.64
C MET A 6 -7.27 -33.58 15.48
N GLU A 7 -6.02 -34.05 15.40
CA GLU A 7 -4.85 -33.20 15.09
C GLU A 7 -4.94 -32.55 13.71
N LYS A 8 -5.33 -33.33 12.69
CA LYS A 8 -5.55 -32.80 11.33
C LYS A 8 -6.66 -31.75 11.35
N LEU A 9 -7.77 -32.03 12.04
CA LEU A 9 -8.91 -31.13 12.11
C LEU A 9 -8.52 -29.81 12.79
N CYS A 10 -7.82 -29.87 13.93
CA CYS A 10 -7.31 -28.70 14.62
C CYS A 10 -6.37 -27.86 13.73
N LYS A 11 -5.45 -28.52 13.01
CA LYS A 11 -4.56 -27.84 12.05
C LYS A 11 -5.34 -27.11 10.94
N TRP A 12 -6.36 -27.75 10.37
CA TRP A 12 -7.22 -27.13 9.35
C TRP A 12 -8.07 -26.00 9.90
N CYS A 13 -8.58 -26.12 11.13
CA CYS A 13 -9.29 -25.02 11.81
C CYS A 13 -8.39 -23.80 12.00
N VAL A 14 -7.14 -24.00 12.44
CA VAL A 14 -6.17 -22.89 12.59
C VAL A 14 -5.86 -22.24 11.24
N VAL A 15 -5.60 -23.03 10.20
CA VAL A 15 -5.37 -22.49 8.84
C VAL A 15 -6.60 -21.72 8.36
N GLY A 16 -7.80 -22.28 8.54
CA GLY A 16 -9.06 -21.64 8.17
C GLY A 16 -9.26 -20.30 8.87
N LEU A 17 -9.00 -20.24 10.19
CA LEU A 17 -9.12 -19.01 10.96
C LEU A 17 -8.11 -17.96 10.51
N LYS A 18 -6.83 -18.32 10.33
CA LYS A 18 -5.80 -17.39 9.82
C LYS A 18 -6.21 -16.83 8.46
N SER A 19 -6.71 -17.70 7.57
CA SER A 19 -7.15 -17.34 6.23
C SER A 19 -8.36 -16.41 6.26
N ALA A 20 -9.33 -16.66 7.14
CA ALA A 20 -10.50 -15.80 7.31
C ALA A 20 -10.08 -14.39 7.76
N VAL A 21 -9.16 -14.28 8.71
CA VAL A 21 -8.63 -12.98 9.17
C VAL A 21 -7.92 -12.27 8.02
N ALA A 22 -6.98 -12.93 7.33
CA ALA A 22 -6.27 -12.34 6.19
C ALA A 22 -7.23 -11.86 5.10
N SER A 23 -8.21 -12.70 4.70
CA SER A 23 -9.21 -12.36 3.69
C SER A 23 -10.10 -11.19 4.11
N SER A 24 -10.54 -11.14 5.37
CA SER A 24 -11.36 -10.02 5.86
C SER A 24 -10.66 -8.67 5.72
N VAL A 25 -9.33 -8.66 5.95
CA VAL A 25 -8.53 -7.45 5.85
C VAL A 25 -8.21 -7.12 4.39
N LEU A 26 -7.75 -8.10 3.61
CA LEU A 26 -7.29 -7.87 2.23
C LEU A 26 -8.44 -7.68 1.23
N ILE A 27 -9.60 -8.31 1.45
CA ILE A 27 -10.75 -8.26 0.53
C ILE A 27 -11.91 -7.42 1.11
N GLY A 28 -11.98 -7.27 2.43
CA GLY A 28 -12.97 -6.39 3.08
C GLY A 28 -12.42 -4.99 3.30
N VAL A 29 -11.51 -4.86 4.27
CA VAL A 29 -11.06 -3.56 4.80
C VAL A 29 -10.33 -2.72 3.75
N ILE A 30 -9.30 -3.26 3.09
CA ILE A 30 -8.50 -2.50 2.11
C ILE A 30 -9.39 -2.00 0.95
N PRO A 31 -10.18 -2.86 0.28
CA PRO A 31 -11.11 -2.43 -0.76
C PRO A 31 -12.10 -1.38 -0.28
N LEU A 32 -12.71 -1.56 0.91
CA LEU A 32 -13.67 -0.59 1.43
C LEU A 32 -13.04 0.80 1.61
N LEU A 33 -11.86 0.87 2.24
CA LEU A 33 -11.15 2.13 2.44
C LEU A 33 -10.77 2.79 1.12
N PHE A 34 -10.29 1.99 0.16
CA PHE A 34 -9.87 2.53 -1.13
C PHE A 34 -11.06 3.00 -1.97
N GLY A 35 -12.17 2.24 -1.97
CA GLY A 35 -13.41 2.62 -2.62
C GLY A 35 -13.98 3.92 -2.09
N LEU A 36 -14.08 4.05 -0.76
CA LEU A 36 -14.52 5.29 -0.11
C LEU A 36 -13.62 6.49 -0.47
N LEU A 37 -12.30 6.28 -0.52
CA LEU A 37 -11.37 7.35 -0.91
C LEU A 37 -11.64 7.84 -2.34
N LEU A 38 -11.83 6.92 -3.30
CA LEU A 38 -12.11 7.32 -4.68
C LEU A 38 -13.51 7.91 -4.87
N GLU A 39 -14.50 7.43 -4.12
CA GLU A 39 -15.83 8.04 -4.09
C GLU A 39 -15.72 9.51 -3.67
N LEU A 40 -15.00 9.81 -2.59
CA LEU A 40 -14.82 11.18 -2.08
C LEU A 40 -13.96 12.07 -2.97
N VAL A 41 -12.94 11.52 -3.62
CA VAL A 41 -11.98 12.29 -4.43
C VAL A 41 -12.47 12.52 -5.85
N VAL A 42 -13.08 11.51 -6.47
CA VAL A 42 -13.40 11.52 -7.91
C VAL A 42 -14.90 11.59 -8.12
N VAL A 43 -15.65 10.64 -7.54
CA VAL A 43 -17.06 10.48 -7.89
C VAL A 43 -17.91 11.62 -7.34
N VAL A 44 -17.79 11.93 -6.05
CA VAL A 44 -18.58 12.97 -5.37
C VAL A 44 -18.39 14.35 -6.03
N PRO A 45 -17.15 14.84 -6.30
CA PRO A 45 -16.97 16.13 -6.95
C PRO A 45 -17.48 16.20 -8.40
N LEU A 46 -17.53 15.07 -9.11
CA LEU A 46 -18.01 15.00 -10.50
C LEU A 46 -19.53 14.81 -10.58
N ARG A 47 -20.11 14.03 -9.67
CA ARG A 47 -21.51 13.62 -9.70
C ARG A 47 -22.42 14.58 -8.93
N VAL A 48 -21.99 15.05 -7.76
CA VAL A 48 -22.89 15.67 -6.78
C VAL A 48 -22.74 17.20 -6.83
N PRO A 49 -23.81 17.95 -7.13
CA PRO A 49 -23.84 19.41 -7.03
C PRO A 49 -23.58 19.91 -5.61
N LEU A 50 -23.08 21.15 -5.48
CA LEU A 50 -22.65 21.72 -4.19
C LEU A 50 -23.80 21.86 -3.16
N ASP A 51 -25.02 22.02 -3.64
CA ASP A 51 -26.25 22.16 -2.87
C ASP A 51 -26.78 20.83 -2.31
N GLN A 52 -26.27 19.68 -2.77
CA GLN A 52 -26.75 18.35 -2.38
C GLN A 52 -25.72 17.58 -1.57
N THR A 53 -26.16 16.79 -0.59
CA THR A 53 -25.26 15.93 0.20
C THR A 53 -24.99 14.62 -0.52
N PRO A 54 -23.72 14.17 -0.63
CA PRO A 54 -23.41 12.86 -1.21
C PRO A 54 -23.94 11.73 -0.32
N VAL A 55 -24.55 10.73 -0.95
CA VAL A 55 -24.99 9.49 -0.29
C VAL A 55 -23.96 8.41 -0.60
N LEU A 56 -23.31 7.90 0.45
CA LEU A 56 -22.29 6.84 0.35
C LEU A 56 -22.97 5.47 0.48
N TRP A 57 -22.75 4.60 -0.50
CA TRP A 57 -23.34 3.26 -0.54
C TRP A 57 -22.24 2.25 -0.28
N ILE A 58 -22.06 1.88 1.00
CA ILE A 58 -20.94 1.05 1.49
C ILE A 58 -20.66 -0.18 0.63
N TRP A 59 -21.71 -0.90 0.20
CA TRP A 59 -21.55 -2.10 -0.63
C TRP A 59 -21.08 -1.78 -2.05
N GLN A 60 -21.58 -0.70 -2.65
CA GLN A 60 -21.14 -0.25 -3.98
C GLN A 60 -19.69 0.26 -3.92
N ASP A 61 -19.37 1.07 -2.91
CA ASP A 61 -18.04 1.62 -2.71
C ASP A 61 -17.04 0.48 -2.47
N TRP A 62 -17.42 -0.53 -1.68
CA TRP A 62 -16.63 -1.75 -1.51
C TRP A 62 -16.39 -2.47 -2.84
N ALA A 63 -17.43 -2.69 -3.64
CA ALA A 63 -17.30 -3.40 -4.92
C ALA A 63 -16.38 -2.66 -5.90
N LEU A 64 -16.52 -1.33 -6.01
CA LEU A 64 -15.60 -0.47 -6.77
C LEU A 64 -14.18 -0.53 -6.18
N GLY A 65 -14.07 -0.48 -4.86
CA GLY A 65 -12.82 -0.66 -4.13
C GLY A 65 -12.10 -1.96 -4.43
N VAL A 66 -12.82 -3.07 -4.62
CA VAL A 66 -12.22 -4.38 -5.00
C VAL A 66 -11.59 -4.26 -6.39
N LEU A 67 -12.30 -3.65 -7.34
CA LEU A 67 -11.80 -3.40 -8.69
C LEU A 67 -10.53 -2.52 -8.65
N TYR A 68 -10.55 -1.42 -7.91
CA TYR A 68 -9.41 -0.52 -7.83
C TYR A 68 -8.21 -1.14 -7.11
N THR A 69 -8.44 -1.90 -6.04
CA THR A 69 -7.40 -2.65 -5.34
C THR A 69 -6.74 -3.66 -6.27
N LYS A 70 -7.52 -4.33 -7.12
CA LYS A 70 -6.99 -5.24 -8.15
C LYS A 70 -6.10 -4.51 -9.15
N ILE A 71 -6.54 -3.35 -9.67
CA ILE A 71 -5.75 -2.54 -10.60
C ILE A 71 -4.44 -2.07 -9.92
N ALA A 72 -4.52 -1.55 -8.69
CA ALA A 72 -3.36 -1.12 -7.92
C ALA A 72 -2.38 -2.26 -7.64
N CYS A 73 -2.90 -3.48 -7.38
CA CYS A 73 -2.07 -4.67 -7.22
C CYS A 73 -1.31 -4.99 -8.52
N VAL A 74 -1.98 -4.98 -9.67
CA VAL A 74 -1.34 -5.20 -10.99
C VAL A 74 -0.23 -4.17 -11.23
N ILE A 75 -0.51 -2.88 -11.01
CA ILE A 75 0.49 -1.81 -11.16
C ILE A 75 1.67 -2.02 -10.19
N THR A 76 1.39 -2.38 -8.94
CA THR A 76 2.41 -2.64 -7.92
C THR A 76 3.34 -3.79 -8.32
N MET A 77 2.80 -4.83 -8.95
CA MET A 77 3.53 -6.00 -9.43
C MET A 77 4.33 -5.69 -10.71
N MET A 78 3.85 -4.79 -11.57
CA MET A 78 4.59 -4.29 -12.74
C MET A 78 5.69 -3.28 -12.36
N GLY A 79 5.60 -2.69 -11.18
CA GLY A 79 6.56 -1.71 -10.66
C GLY A 79 7.91 -2.31 -10.22
N PRO A 80 8.86 -1.47 -9.77
CA PRO A 80 10.17 -1.92 -9.32
C PRO A 80 10.11 -2.76 -8.03
N GLU A 81 11.22 -3.41 -7.69
CA GLU A 81 11.36 -4.23 -6.48
C GLU A 81 11.36 -3.38 -5.19
N TRP A 82 10.18 -3.01 -4.73
CA TRP A 82 9.90 -2.30 -3.49
C TRP A 82 9.20 -3.18 -2.44
N ALA A 83 9.10 -2.68 -1.20
CA ALA A 83 8.65 -3.45 -0.05
C ALA A 83 7.24 -4.04 -0.23
N LEU A 84 6.30 -3.26 -0.79
CA LEU A 84 4.93 -3.70 -0.98
C LEU A 84 4.83 -4.87 -1.97
N ARG A 85 5.50 -4.77 -3.12
CA ARG A 85 5.56 -5.87 -4.11
C ARG A 85 6.14 -7.14 -3.49
N ARG A 86 7.25 -7.04 -2.75
CA ARG A 86 7.84 -8.19 -2.04
C ARG A 86 6.88 -8.81 -1.03
N ALA A 87 6.12 -7.99 -0.29
CA ALA A 87 5.14 -8.49 0.66
C ALA A 87 3.99 -9.25 -0.04
N ILE A 88 3.52 -8.76 -1.19
CA ILE A 88 2.50 -9.44 -2.02
C ILE A 88 3.06 -10.76 -2.58
N GLU A 89 4.25 -10.73 -3.18
CA GLU A 89 4.89 -11.94 -3.73
C GLU A 89 5.16 -13.00 -2.67
N ARG A 90 5.57 -12.58 -1.47
CA ARG A 90 5.77 -13.47 -0.33
C ARG A 90 4.45 -14.10 0.13
N ALA A 91 3.41 -13.29 0.29
CA ALA A 91 2.07 -13.79 0.65
C ALA A 91 1.54 -14.80 -0.39
N TYR A 92 1.81 -14.57 -1.67
CA TYR A 92 1.46 -15.50 -2.75
C TYR A 92 2.29 -16.80 -2.69
N ARG A 93 3.61 -16.69 -2.45
CA ARG A 93 4.53 -17.84 -2.41
C ARG A 93 4.29 -18.78 -1.23
N ASP A 94 4.07 -18.22 -0.04
CA ASP A 94 3.83 -19.01 1.18
C ASP A 94 2.49 -19.76 1.11
N GLY A 95 1.54 -19.22 0.34
CA GLY A 95 0.22 -19.79 0.12
C GLY A 95 -0.59 -19.92 1.42
N ILE A 96 -1.77 -20.53 1.32
CA ILE A 96 -2.73 -20.58 2.43
C ILE A 96 -2.25 -21.49 3.58
N ARG A 97 -1.57 -22.60 3.25
CA ARG A 97 -1.19 -23.64 4.23
C ARG A 97 -0.02 -23.25 5.12
N ALA A 98 0.96 -22.52 4.59
CA ALA A 98 2.14 -22.06 5.33
C ALA A 98 2.10 -20.54 5.60
N MET A 99 0.92 -19.93 5.50
CA MET A 99 0.73 -18.50 5.65
C MET A 99 1.18 -18.00 7.03
N ASP A 100 2.04 -16.98 7.03
CA ASP A 100 2.31 -16.19 8.22
C ASP A 100 1.38 -14.96 8.26
N LEU A 101 0.35 -15.06 9.11
CA LEU A 101 -0.64 -14.00 9.28
C LEU A 101 0.00 -12.73 9.85
N GLY A 102 0.97 -12.85 10.76
CA GLY A 102 1.60 -11.67 11.37
C GLY A 102 2.36 -10.85 10.34
N LEU A 103 3.06 -11.53 9.44
CA LEU A 103 3.76 -10.88 8.33
C LEU A 103 2.81 -10.25 7.33
N ILE A 104 1.73 -10.92 6.94
CA ILE A 104 0.71 -10.32 6.05
C ILE A 104 0.12 -9.06 6.67
N LEU A 105 -0.24 -9.11 7.96
CA LEU A 105 -0.82 -7.95 8.62
C LEU A 105 0.19 -6.82 8.76
N ARG A 106 1.45 -7.11 9.10
CA ARG A 106 2.47 -6.09 9.38
C ARG A 106 3.13 -5.51 8.12
N GLU A 107 3.50 -6.36 7.16
CA GLU A 107 4.29 -5.96 5.98
C GLU A 107 3.40 -5.57 4.79
N LEU A 108 2.18 -6.11 4.71
CA LEU A 108 1.25 -5.83 3.61
C LEU A 108 0.06 -4.96 4.07
N ALA A 109 -0.74 -5.43 5.03
CA ALA A 109 -2.01 -4.76 5.33
C ALA A 109 -1.83 -3.43 6.09
N ALA A 110 -1.06 -3.42 7.17
CA ALA A 110 -0.85 -2.24 8.02
C ALA A 110 -0.36 -1.01 7.26
N PRO A 111 0.69 -1.07 6.40
CA PRO A 111 1.14 0.12 5.67
C PRO A 111 0.09 0.61 4.66
N VAL A 112 -0.64 -0.28 4.00
CA VAL A 112 -1.70 0.09 3.05
C VAL A 112 -2.89 0.72 3.77
N ILE A 113 -3.36 0.10 4.85
CA ILE A 113 -4.46 0.61 5.67
C ILE A 113 -4.09 1.96 6.28
N ALA A 114 -2.87 2.10 6.83
CA ALA A 114 -2.40 3.37 7.39
C ALA A 114 -2.35 4.47 6.33
N CYS A 115 -1.87 4.16 5.11
CA CYS A 115 -1.84 5.13 4.03
C CYS A 115 -3.26 5.57 3.62
N LEU A 116 -4.17 4.61 3.39
CA LEU A 116 -5.55 4.89 3.01
C LEU A 116 -6.31 5.63 4.12
N SER A 117 -6.13 5.23 5.39
CA SER A 117 -6.79 5.86 6.52
C SER A 117 -6.29 7.28 6.74
N LEU A 118 -4.99 7.55 6.59
CA LEU A 118 -4.45 8.90 6.62
C LEU A 118 -4.98 9.75 5.46
N ALA A 119 -5.06 9.18 4.25
CA ALA A 119 -5.62 9.86 3.08
C ALA A 119 -7.11 10.22 3.25
N LEU A 120 -7.86 9.45 4.04
CA LEU A 120 -9.24 9.77 4.42
C LEU A 120 -9.31 10.77 5.59
N ALA A 121 -8.51 10.54 6.64
CA ALA A 121 -8.60 11.28 7.90
C ALA A 121 -8.04 12.69 7.81
N VAL A 122 -6.92 12.91 7.11
CA VAL A 122 -6.28 14.23 7.02
C VAL A 122 -7.20 15.26 6.33
N PRO A 123 -7.77 15.00 5.14
CA PRO A 123 -8.73 15.90 4.51
C PRO A 123 -9.95 16.17 5.39
N TYR A 124 -10.49 15.14 6.04
CA TYR A 124 -11.62 15.26 6.95
C TYR A 124 -11.30 16.18 8.14
N ALA A 125 -10.18 15.94 8.81
CA ALA A 125 -9.73 16.75 9.94
C ALA A 125 -9.53 18.20 9.51
N VAL A 126 -8.85 18.45 8.39
CA VAL A 126 -8.65 19.82 7.89
C VAL A 126 -9.99 20.50 7.61
N ALA A 127 -10.91 19.85 6.90
CA ALA A 127 -12.19 20.43 6.50
C ALA A 127 -13.14 20.70 7.68
N HIS A 128 -13.15 19.83 8.71
CA HIS A 128 -14.13 19.92 9.80
C HIS A 128 -13.57 20.48 11.11
N SER A 129 -12.24 20.54 11.30
CA SER A 129 -11.64 21.12 12.50
C SER A 129 -10.92 22.45 12.24
N LEU A 130 -10.11 22.55 11.18
CA LEU A 130 -9.31 23.76 10.92
C LEU A 130 -10.11 24.83 10.17
N VAL A 131 -10.79 24.46 9.08
CA VAL A 131 -11.53 25.40 8.22
C VAL A 131 -12.59 26.21 8.98
N PRO A 132 -13.37 25.63 9.92
CA PRO A 132 -14.36 26.39 10.68
C PRO A 132 -13.79 27.50 11.57
N LEU A 133 -12.51 27.42 11.95
CA LEU A 133 -11.85 28.44 12.78
C LEU A 133 -11.60 29.74 12.02
N PHE A 134 -11.43 29.66 10.69
CA PHE A 134 -11.09 30.81 9.85
C PHE A 134 -12.26 31.30 9.00
N ILE A 135 -13.18 30.41 8.63
CA ILE A 135 -14.24 30.71 7.66
C ILE A 135 -15.59 30.53 8.35
N ALA A 136 -16.39 31.59 8.41
CA ALA A 136 -17.72 31.55 9.02
C ALA A 136 -18.82 31.09 8.05
N SER A 137 -18.67 31.32 6.74
CA SER A 137 -19.72 31.06 5.76
C SER A 137 -19.92 29.56 5.47
N PRO A 138 -21.13 29.00 5.67
CA PRO A 138 -21.38 27.56 5.51
C PRO A 138 -21.23 27.09 4.06
N GLN A 139 -21.55 27.95 3.09
CA GLN A 139 -21.40 27.65 1.66
C GLN A 139 -19.93 27.44 1.30
N LEU A 140 -19.06 28.35 1.75
CA LEU A 140 -17.63 28.26 1.46
C LEU A 140 -16.98 27.05 2.15
N ARG A 141 -17.42 26.71 3.38
CA ARG A 141 -16.99 25.49 4.08
C ARG A 141 -17.29 24.22 3.28
N ASN A 142 -18.50 24.12 2.72
CA ASN A 142 -18.89 22.96 1.91
C ASN A 142 -18.06 22.86 0.61
N VAL A 143 -17.79 23.99 -0.06
CA VAL A 143 -16.90 24.01 -1.22
C VAL A 143 -15.50 23.51 -0.84
N ILE A 144 -14.94 24.00 0.26
CA ILE A 144 -13.61 23.60 0.73
C ILE A 144 -13.60 22.12 1.10
N ALA A 145 -14.62 21.64 1.82
CA ALA A 145 -14.72 20.24 2.21
C ALA A 145 -14.66 19.29 1.00
N ARG A 146 -15.26 19.67 -0.14
CA ARG A 146 -15.20 18.87 -1.38
C ARG A 146 -13.89 19.00 -2.15
N ARG A 147 -13.18 20.13 -2.05
CA ARG A 147 -11.93 20.37 -2.78
C ARG A 147 -10.69 19.91 -2.02
N VAL A 148 -10.76 19.82 -0.70
CA VAL A 148 -9.63 19.42 0.15
C VAL A 148 -9.21 17.97 -0.10
N TYR A 149 -10.14 17.03 -0.29
CA TYR A 149 -9.82 15.64 -0.63
C TYR A 149 -8.97 15.50 -1.91
N PRO A 150 -9.42 15.98 -3.09
CA PRO A 150 -8.62 15.88 -4.31
C PRO A 150 -7.33 16.69 -4.24
N LEU A 151 -7.32 17.84 -3.55
CA LEU A 151 -6.11 18.66 -3.40
C LEU A 151 -5.03 17.94 -2.59
N VAL A 152 -5.37 17.41 -1.41
CA VAL A 152 -4.42 16.68 -0.55
C VAL A 152 -3.90 15.42 -1.26
N LEU A 153 -4.79 14.71 -1.96
CA LEU A 153 -4.37 13.54 -2.74
C LEU A 153 -3.39 13.94 -3.86
N LEU A 154 -3.70 14.99 -4.62
CA LEU A 154 -2.82 15.48 -5.69
C LEU A 154 -1.43 15.85 -5.15
N ILE A 155 -1.37 16.60 -4.04
CA ILE A 155 -0.10 16.96 -3.39
C ILE A 155 0.67 15.69 -2.99
N SER A 156 0.00 14.72 -2.38
CA SER A 156 0.61 13.46 -1.95
C SER A 156 1.20 12.65 -3.11
N ILE A 157 0.50 12.60 -4.25
CA ILE A 157 0.96 11.95 -5.49
C ILE A 157 2.18 12.67 -6.05
N VAL A 158 2.14 14.01 -6.16
CA VAL A 158 3.25 14.81 -6.68
C VAL A 158 4.50 14.62 -5.82
N VAL A 159 4.38 14.70 -4.50
CA VAL A 159 5.49 14.45 -3.56
C VAL A 159 6.03 13.04 -3.71
N GLY A 160 5.15 12.05 -3.87
CA GLY A 160 5.52 10.65 -4.12
C GLY A 160 6.33 10.48 -5.40
N ILE A 161 5.88 11.07 -6.51
CA ILE A 161 6.57 11.04 -7.80
C ILE A 161 7.94 11.71 -7.70
N ILE A 162 8.02 12.92 -7.12
CA ILE A 162 9.29 13.63 -6.95
C ILE A 162 10.28 12.79 -6.13
N THR A 163 9.83 12.24 -5.00
CA THR A 163 10.65 11.38 -4.14
C THR A 163 11.14 10.14 -4.88
N PHE A 164 10.26 9.52 -5.68
CA PHE A 164 10.62 8.38 -6.51
C PHE A 164 11.68 8.75 -7.55
N GLN A 165 11.48 9.84 -8.28
CA GLN A 165 12.42 10.30 -9.31
C GLN A 165 13.79 10.60 -8.72
N ILE A 166 13.87 11.32 -7.59
CA ILE A 166 15.14 11.59 -6.90
C ILE A 166 15.88 10.29 -6.56
N ARG A 167 15.17 9.28 -6.05
CA ARG A 167 15.77 7.98 -5.73
C ARG A 167 16.27 7.25 -6.97
N GLN A 168 15.54 7.30 -8.09
CA GLN A 168 15.99 6.68 -9.34
C GLN A 168 17.22 7.38 -9.90
N PHE A 169 17.25 8.71 -9.90
CA PHE A 169 18.42 9.48 -10.34
C PHE A 169 19.63 9.23 -9.44
N ALA A 170 19.45 9.14 -8.12
CA ALA A 170 20.54 8.81 -7.20
C ALA A 170 21.14 7.43 -7.51
N LYS A 171 20.30 6.41 -7.72
CA LYS A 171 20.76 5.06 -8.09
C LYS A 171 21.49 5.03 -9.43
N LEU A 172 20.94 5.73 -10.44
CA LEU A 172 21.56 5.81 -11.75
C LEU A 172 22.92 6.52 -11.67
N TYR A 173 23.00 7.61 -10.91
CA TYR A 173 24.25 8.34 -10.68
C TYR A 173 25.30 7.46 -10.01
N GLU A 174 24.93 6.72 -8.96
CA GLU A 174 25.84 5.78 -8.30
C GLU A 174 26.31 4.67 -9.25
N HIS A 175 25.42 4.13 -10.09
CA HIS A 175 25.78 3.12 -11.10
C HIS A 175 26.81 3.66 -12.09
N ILE A 176 26.58 4.84 -12.67
CA ILE A 176 27.50 5.47 -13.63
C ILE A 176 28.85 5.78 -12.96
N LYS A 177 28.82 6.28 -11.72
CA LYS A 177 30.04 6.55 -10.94
C LYS A 177 30.82 5.26 -10.69
N ASN A 178 30.13 4.21 -10.28
CA ASN A 178 30.73 2.90 -10.05
C ASN A 178 31.37 2.36 -11.35
N ASP A 179 30.67 2.42 -12.48
CA ASP A 179 31.20 1.96 -13.76
C ASP A 179 32.46 2.73 -14.20
N LYS A 180 32.48 4.07 -14.00
CA LYS A 180 33.60 4.92 -14.42
C LYS A 180 34.81 4.85 -13.47
N TYR A 181 34.57 4.68 -12.16
CA TYR A 181 35.62 4.79 -11.13
C TYR A 181 35.98 3.45 -10.45
N LEU A 182 35.27 2.34 -10.73
CA LEU A 182 35.68 0.97 -10.33
C LEU A 182 36.43 0.20 -11.44
N VAL A 183 36.91 0.89 -12.49
CA VAL A 183 37.86 0.34 -13.46
C VAL A 183 39.21 0.11 -12.77
N GLY A 184 39.35 -0.99 -12.02
CA GLY A 184 40.62 -1.31 -11.37
C GLY A 184 40.61 -2.42 -10.32
N ARG A 185 39.47 -2.88 -9.81
CA ARG A 185 39.46 -3.99 -8.84
C ARG A 185 39.32 -5.35 -9.55
N ARG A 186 40.37 -5.76 -10.27
CA ARG A 186 40.56 -7.21 -10.52
C ARG A 186 40.88 -7.85 -9.17
N LEU A 187 40.07 -8.83 -8.75
CA LEU A 187 40.40 -9.70 -7.63
C LEU A 187 41.68 -10.46 -7.97
N VAL A 188 42.80 -10.06 -7.36
CA VAL A 188 44.04 -10.82 -7.43
C VAL A 188 43.93 -11.93 -6.40
N ASN A 189 43.63 -13.15 -6.85
CA ASN A 189 43.71 -14.33 -5.99
C ASN A 189 45.18 -14.58 -5.64
N TYR A 190 45.59 -14.23 -4.43
CA TYR A 190 46.90 -14.60 -3.89
C TYR A 190 46.89 -16.07 -3.51
N HIS A 191 47.30 -16.95 -4.42
CA HIS A 191 47.72 -18.29 -4.04
C HIS A 191 49.02 -18.19 -3.25
N HIS A 192 48.96 -18.41 -1.94
CA HIS A 192 50.15 -18.67 -1.14
C HIS A 192 50.78 -19.96 -1.65
N LYS A 193 51.93 -19.87 -2.33
CA LYS A 193 52.78 -21.04 -2.53
C LYS A 193 53.33 -21.41 -1.15
N SER A 194 52.85 -22.52 -0.59
CA SER A 194 53.53 -23.19 0.51
C SER A 194 54.87 -23.72 -0.03
N SER A 195 55.91 -22.91 0.05
CA SER A 195 57.27 -23.40 -0.04
C SER A 195 57.51 -24.27 1.18
N LEU A 196 57.67 -25.58 0.97
CA LEU A 196 58.67 -26.42 1.62
C LEU A 196 58.63 -27.79 0.94
N GLN A 197 59.46 -27.90 -0.10
CA GLN A 197 60.21 -29.12 -0.38
C GLN A 197 61.06 -29.44 0.85
N ASN A 198 60.84 -30.60 1.44
CA ASN A 198 61.86 -31.65 1.67
C ASN A 198 61.20 -32.85 2.36
#